data_AF-R7ISC0-F1
#
_entry.id   AF-R7ISC0-F1
#
_cell.length_a   1.000
_cell.length_b   1.000
_cell.length_c   1.000
_cell.angle_alpha   90.00
_cell.angle_beta   90.00
_cell.angle_gamma   90.00
#
_symmetry.space_group_name_H-M   'P 1'
#
loop_
_entity.id
_entity.type
_entity.pdbx_description
1 polymer ?
#
loop_
_entity_poly.entity_id
_entity_poly.type
_entity_poly.pdbx_seq_one_letter_code
_entity_poly.pdbx_strand_id
1 'polypeptide(L)'
;MRSVYRLNDIENNLRIMRCRPLDILVVGGTGTGKSSTLNAIFEDEISRVGRGCDPETMQISSNKLNDKMRFWDTPGFGDGKEQDAGYAEQLKQTLYREYELDNTKYGIIDVVLVIVDGSGRDMGTAYRILNEVILPDFPPNRIITAINQADMAMKGRHWNYEENRPDRILAEFLEEKAGSIKKRVMESTGVRIADPVCYSAEKNYNIEKLLDLIIDNMPTERRRITR
;
A
#
# COMPACT_ATOMS: atom_id res chain seq x y z
N MET A 1 -3.76 -18.91 7.32
CA MET A 1 -2.98 -18.65 8.55
C MET A 1 -2.73 -17.15 8.83
N ARG A 2 -2.96 -16.22 7.88
CA ARG A 2 -2.69 -14.77 7.99
C ARG A 2 -3.62 -13.94 8.88
N SER A 3 -4.86 -14.37 9.14
CA SER A 3 -5.76 -13.65 10.07
C SER A 3 -5.31 -13.69 11.54
N VAL A 4 -4.34 -14.56 11.86
CA VAL A 4 -3.70 -14.68 13.18
C VAL A 4 -2.26 -14.12 13.17
N TYR A 5 -1.78 -13.63 12.01
CA TYR A 5 -0.42 -13.13 11.85
C TYR A 5 -0.18 -11.88 12.70
N ARG A 6 0.85 -11.94 13.56
CA ARG A 6 1.28 -10.85 14.45
C ARG A 6 0.15 -10.12 15.16
N LEU A 7 -0.92 -10.85 15.54
CA LEU A 7 -2.11 -10.26 16.14
C LEU A 7 -1.82 -9.45 17.42
N ASN A 8 -0.89 -9.92 18.24
CA ASN A 8 -0.51 -9.22 19.47
C ASN A 8 0.15 -7.88 19.17
N ASP A 9 1.01 -7.81 18.15
CA ASP A 9 1.66 -6.56 17.74
C ASP A 9 0.64 -5.58 17.18
N ILE A 10 -0.26 -6.05 16.31
CA ILE A 10 -1.36 -5.24 15.77
C ILE A 10 -2.25 -4.72 16.91
N GLU A 11 -2.67 -5.59 17.84
CA GLU A 11 -3.51 -5.21 18.98
C GLU A 11 -2.81 -4.19 19.89
N ASN A 12 -1.52 -4.39 20.17
CA ASN A 12 -0.73 -3.44 20.96
C ASN A 12 -0.61 -2.09 20.27
N ASN A 13 -0.31 -2.06 18.97
CA ASN A 13 -0.19 -0.83 18.19
C ASN A 13 -1.53 -0.08 18.12
N LEU A 14 -2.64 -0.79 17.89
CA LEU A 14 -4.00 -0.20 17.90
C LEU A 14 -4.34 0.42 19.26
N ARG A 15 -3.95 -0.23 20.37
CA ARG A 15 -4.13 0.34 21.73
C ARG A 15 -3.32 1.61 21.93
N ILE A 16 -2.07 1.64 21.46
CA ILE A 16 -1.21 2.84 21.51
C ILE A 16 -1.84 3.98 20.70
N MET A 17 -2.26 3.70 19.47
CA MET A 17 -2.93 4.67 18.59
C MET A 17 -4.30 5.11 19.11
N ARG A 18 -4.96 4.24 19.89
CA ARG A 18 -6.36 4.32 20.28
C ARG A 18 -7.32 4.29 19.09
N CYS A 19 -6.99 3.63 17.99
CA CYS A 19 -7.90 3.45 16.86
C CYS A 19 -8.31 1.97 16.71
N ARG A 20 -9.44 1.72 16.04
CA ARG A 20 -9.85 0.39 15.58
C ARG A 20 -10.95 0.53 14.51
N PRO A 21 -10.77 -0.03 13.30
CA PRO A 21 -9.55 -0.66 12.77
C PRO A 21 -8.44 0.37 12.46
N LEU A 22 -7.26 -0.12 12.08
CA LEU A 22 -6.27 0.64 11.31
C LEU A 22 -6.76 0.76 9.87
N ASP A 23 -6.85 1.99 9.38
CA ASP A 23 -7.37 2.31 8.05
C ASP A 23 -6.24 2.59 7.05
N ILE A 24 -6.06 1.70 6.07
CA ILE A 24 -4.96 1.74 5.11
C ILE A 24 -5.52 2.03 3.71
N LEU A 25 -5.14 3.15 3.12
CA LEU A 25 -5.47 3.46 1.73
C LEU A 25 -4.41 2.87 0.79
N VAL A 26 -4.83 2.05 -0.17
CA VAL A 26 -3.94 1.44 -1.15
C VAL A 26 -4.02 2.21 -2.46
N VAL A 27 -2.90 2.80 -2.89
CA VAL A 27 -2.82 3.63 -4.11
C VAL A 27 -1.72 3.13 -5.04
N GLY A 28 -1.86 3.39 -6.34
CA GLY A 28 -0.91 2.94 -7.36
C GLY A 28 -1.50 3.01 -8.76
N GLY A 29 -0.64 3.00 -9.77
CA GLY A 29 -1.02 3.05 -11.19
C GLY A 29 -1.95 1.90 -11.61
N THR A 30 -2.64 2.06 -12.74
CA THR A 30 -3.38 0.97 -13.38
C THR A 30 -2.44 -0.21 -13.66
N GLY A 31 -2.88 -1.43 -13.36
CA GLY A 31 -2.06 -2.63 -13.58
C GLY A 31 -0.88 -2.83 -12.61
N THR A 32 -0.69 -1.99 -11.58
CA THR A 32 0.35 -2.21 -10.53
C THR A 32 0.05 -3.39 -9.59
N GLY A 33 -1.15 -3.96 -9.67
CA GLY A 33 -1.57 -5.14 -8.90
C GLY A 33 -2.11 -4.83 -7.51
N LYS A 34 -2.78 -3.68 -7.30
CA LYS A 34 -3.47 -3.34 -6.05
C LYS A 34 -4.46 -4.41 -5.61
N SER A 35 -5.43 -4.74 -6.47
CA SER A 35 -6.45 -5.75 -6.18
C SER A 35 -5.84 -7.14 -5.99
N SER A 36 -4.82 -7.53 -6.77
CA SER A 36 -4.09 -8.79 -6.56
C SER A 36 -3.36 -8.82 -5.21
N THR A 37 -2.81 -7.69 -4.77
CA THR A 37 -2.14 -7.56 -3.47
C THR A 37 -3.13 -7.73 -2.33
N LEU A 38 -4.28 -7.07 -2.44
CA LEU A 38 -5.38 -7.23 -1.51
C LEU A 38 -5.82 -8.70 -1.47
N ASN A 39 -6.07 -9.32 -2.63
CA ASN A 39 -6.45 -10.73 -2.69
C ASN A 39 -5.38 -11.64 -2.04
N ALA A 40 -4.09 -11.40 -2.26
CA ALA A 40 -3.03 -12.17 -1.62
C ALA A 40 -3.00 -11.96 -0.09
N ILE A 41 -3.25 -10.75 0.40
CA ILE A 41 -3.38 -10.47 1.84
C ILE A 41 -4.62 -11.17 2.42
N PHE A 42 -5.75 -11.14 1.69
CA PHE A 42 -7.05 -11.69 2.10
C PHE A 42 -7.22 -13.19 1.83
N GLU A 43 -6.35 -13.85 1.05
CA GLU A 43 -6.54 -15.23 0.55
C GLU A 43 -6.87 -16.25 1.67
N ASP A 44 -6.34 -16.04 2.86
CA ASP A 44 -6.62 -16.85 4.04
C ASP A 44 -7.98 -16.59 4.71
N GLU A 45 -8.61 -15.44 4.46
CA GLU A 45 -9.96 -15.10 4.91
C GLU A 45 -11.01 -15.39 3.84
N ILE A 46 -10.72 -15.13 2.56
CA ILE A 46 -11.60 -15.46 1.43
C ILE A 46 -11.76 -16.98 1.30
N SER A 47 -10.72 -17.77 1.58
CA SER A 47 -10.84 -19.24 1.66
C SER A 47 -11.75 -19.73 2.80
N ARG A 48 -12.03 -18.90 3.82
CA ARG A 48 -13.00 -19.20 4.90
C ARG A 48 -14.41 -18.67 4.59
N VAL A 49 -14.53 -17.64 3.78
CA VAL A 49 -15.80 -16.99 3.42
C VAL A 49 -15.92 -16.99 1.90
N GLY A 50 -16.43 -18.09 1.34
CA GLY A 50 -16.49 -18.27 -0.10
C GLY A 50 -17.26 -17.15 -0.80
N ARG A 51 -16.55 -16.37 -1.63
CA ARG A 51 -16.96 -15.82 -2.94
C ARG A 51 -15.83 -14.94 -3.53
N GLY A 52 -15.65 -15.03 -4.85
CA GLY A 52 -14.63 -14.30 -5.60
C GLY A 52 -14.91 -12.79 -5.70
N CYS A 53 -13.84 -12.01 -5.82
CA CYS A 53 -13.89 -10.59 -6.12
C CYS A 53 -13.67 -10.35 -7.62
N ASP A 54 -14.55 -9.53 -8.21
CA ASP A 54 -14.48 -9.05 -9.59
C ASP A 54 -13.27 -8.13 -9.79
N PRO A 55 -12.50 -8.29 -10.88
CA PRO A 55 -11.38 -7.43 -11.20
C PRO A 55 -11.87 -6.25 -12.04
N GLU A 56 -12.37 -5.17 -11.41
CA GLU A 56 -12.39 -3.81 -11.97
C GLU A 56 -12.91 -2.80 -10.93
N THR A 57 -11.99 -2.20 -10.16
CA THR A 57 -12.33 -1.20 -9.13
C THR A 57 -12.60 0.15 -9.80
N MET A 58 -13.87 0.45 -10.10
CA MET A 58 -14.30 1.74 -10.66
C MET A 58 -14.58 2.82 -9.60
N GLN A 59 -14.63 2.46 -8.31
CA GLN A 59 -14.84 3.37 -7.18
C GLN A 59 -14.01 2.93 -5.97
N ILE A 60 -13.66 3.87 -5.08
CA ILE A 60 -12.94 3.55 -3.85
C ILE A 60 -13.82 2.66 -2.97
N SER A 61 -13.36 1.44 -2.72
CA SER A 61 -14.07 0.43 -1.91
C SER A 61 -13.23 0.04 -0.70
N SER A 62 -13.87 -0.32 0.41
CA SER A 62 -13.16 -0.74 1.62
C SER A 62 -13.42 -2.20 1.93
N ASN A 63 -12.36 -2.98 2.11
CA ASN A 63 -12.40 -4.38 2.52
C ASN A 63 -11.77 -4.51 3.90
N LYS A 64 -12.52 -5.04 4.87
CA LYS A 64 -11.97 -5.39 6.19
C LYS A 64 -11.26 -6.73 6.07
N LEU A 65 -10.02 -6.79 6.56
CA LEU A 65 -9.34 -8.06 6.78
C LEU A 65 -10.05 -8.68 7.98
N ASN A 66 -9.78 -8.10 9.14
CA ASN A 66 -10.45 -8.46 10.37
C ASN A 66 -11.00 -7.18 11.04
N ASP A 67 -11.38 -7.33 12.30
CA ASP A 67 -11.80 -6.23 13.14
C ASP A 67 -10.67 -5.22 13.48
N LYS A 68 -9.43 -5.49 13.06
CA LYS A 68 -8.23 -4.70 13.34
C LYS A 68 -7.69 -3.93 12.14
N MET A 69 -7.87 -4.39 10.91
CA MET A 69 -7.32 -3.74 9.71
C MET A 69 -8.38 -3.62 8.60
N ARG A 70 -8.49 -2.43 8.01
CA ARG A 70 -9.35 -2.15 6.86
C ARG A 70 -8.52 -1.54 5.74
N PHE A 71 -8.57 -2.16 4.57
CA PHE A 71 -7.91 -1.68 3.36
C PHE A 71 -8.93 -0.98 2.47
N TRP A 72 -8.56 0.19 1.96
CA TRP A 72 -9.32 0.94 0.98
C TRP A 72 -8.65 0.77 -0.38
N ASP A 73 -9.28 0.01 -1.28
CA ASP A 73 -8.82 -0.15 -2.67
C ASP A 73 -9.27 1.06 -3.48
N THR A 74 -8.37 1.57 -4.32
CA THR A 74 -8.65 2.71 -5.20
C THR A 74 -8.59 2.28 -6.66
N PRO A 75 -9.28 2.98 -7.57
CA PRO A 75 -9.06 2.81 -9.00
C PRO A 75 -7.58 2.96 -9.38
N GLY A 76 -7.19 2.41 -10.53
CA GLY A 76 -5.88 2.66 -11.12
C GLY A 76 -5.75 4.11 -11.60
N PHE A 77 -4.54 4.66 -11.46
CA PHE A 77 -4.16 5.96 -12.01
C PHE A 77 -3.36 5.77 -13.29
N GLY A 78 -3.53 6.65 -14.28
CA GLY A 78 -2.76 6.59 -15.54
C GLY A 78 -3.53 6.20 -16.80
N ASP A 79 -4.87 6.13 -16.76
CA ASP A 79 -5.70 5.81 -17.94
C ASP A 79 -6.09 7.06 -18.79
N GLY A 80 -5.62 8.26 -18.41
CA GLY A 80 -5.74 9.48 -19.22
C GLY A 80 -5.84 10.78 -18.39
N LYS A 81 -5.48 11.93 -18.97
CA LYS A 81 -5.37 13.22 -18.23
C LYS A 81 -6.66 13.67 -17.52
N GLU A 82 -7.83 13.48 -18.13
CA GLU A 82 -9.10 13.87 -17.51
C GLU A 82 -9.53 12.90 -16.40
N GLN A 83 -9.28 11.60 -16.59
CA GLN A 83 -9.51 10.58 -15.57
C GLN A 83 -8.58 10.77 -14.36
N ASP A 84 -7.35 11.22 -14.60
CA ASP A 84 -6.37 11.50 -13.57
C ASP A 84 -6.77 12.68 -12.66
N ALA A 85 -7.39 13.74 -13.21
CA ALA A 85 -7.84 14.87 -12.40
C ALA A 85 -9.02 14.49 -11.49
N GLY A 86 -10.00 13.75 -12.03
CA GLY A 86 -11.12 13.22 -11.25
C GLY A 86 -10.65 12.23 -10.17
N TYR A 87 -9.67 11.39 -10.49
CA TYR A 87 -9.06 10.47 -9.53
C TYR A 87 -8.30 11.19 -8.41
N ALA A 88 -7.48 12.19 -8.74
CA ALA A 88 -6.76 12.98 -7.75
C ALA A 88 -7.71 13.66 -6.76
N GLU A 89 -8.83 14.19 -7.25
CA GLU A 89 -9.88 14.78 -6.41
C GLU A 89 -10.55 13.74 -5.51
N GLN A 90 -10.90 12.55 -6.04
CA GLN A 90 -11.45 11.46 -5.22
C GLN A 90 -10.49 10.97 -4.14
N LEU A 91 -9.19 10.88 -4.46
CA LEU A 91 -8.15 10.56 -3.47
C LEU A 91 -8.08 11.63 -2.40
N LYS A 92 -8.01 12.92 -2.77
CA LYS A 92 -8.00 14.03 -1.81
C LYS A 92 -9.22 13.98 -0.90
N GLN A 93 -10.42 13.84 -1.46
CA GLN A 93 -11.64 13.68 -0.68
C GLN A 93 -11.56 12.52 0.30
N THR A 94 -10.96 11.39 -0.10
CA THR A 94 -10.76 10.22 0.76
C THR A 94 -9.74 10.48 1.88
N LEU A 95 -8.62 11.14 1.57
CA LEU A 95 -7.61 11.54 2.55
C LEU A 95 -8.17 12.54 3.58
N TYR A 96 -9.12 13.39 3.18
CA TYR A 96 -9.80 14.35 4.04
C TYR A 96 -11.09 13.83 4.69
N ARG A 97 -11.51 12.58 4.43
CA ARG A 97 -12.61 11.99 5.20
C ARG A 97 -12.24 12.00 6.67
N GLU A 98 -13.11 12.56 7.49
CA GLU A 98 -12.87 12.80 8.91
C GLU A 98 -13.98 12.24 9.77
N TYR A 99 -13.67 12.01 11.04
CA TYR A 99 -14.62 11.77 12.12
C TYR A 99 -14.26 12.66 13.31
N GLU A 100 -15.22 12.89 14.19
CA GLU A 100 -15.01 13.68 15.39
C GLU A 100 -15.03 12.78 16.63
N LEU A 101 -14.09 13.02 17.54
CA LEU A 101 -14.04 12.40 18.85
C LEU A 101 -13.46 13.39 19.85
N ASP A 102 -14.12 13.55 20.99
CA ASP A 102 -13.70 14.48 22.06
C ASP A 102 -13.44 15.91 21.53
N ASN A 103 -14.35 16.41 20.69
CA ASN A 103 -14.26 17.72 20.01
C ASN A 103 -12.99 17.89 19.14
N THR A 104 -12.34 16.79 18.76
CA THR A 104 -11.17 16.78 17.88
C THR A 104 -11.50 16.04 16.60
N LYS A 105 -11.14 16.63 15.45
CA LYS A 105 -11.30 16.01 14.14
C LYS A 105 -10.11 15.13 13.80
N TYR A 106 -10.39 13.90 13.41
CA TYR A 106 -9.40 12.91 13.00
C TYR A 106 -9.69 12.43 11.59
N GLY A 107 -8.64 12.14 10.83
CA GLY A 107 -8.78 11.55 9.52
C GLY A 107 -9.14 10.08 9.62
N ILE A 108 -9.97 9.58 8.70
CA ILE A 108 -10.30 8.15 8.61
C ILE A 108 -9.07 7.37 8.17
N ILE A 109 -8.34 7.83 7.16
CA ILE A 109 -7.12 7.13 6.69
C ILE A 109 -5.96 7.36 7.65
N ASP A 110 -5.39 6.28 8.19
CA ASP A 110 -4.26 6.28 9.11
C ASP A 110 -2.91 6.15 8.39
N VAL A 111 -2.88 5.33 7.33
CA VAL A 111 -1.69 4.98 6.53
C VAL A 111 -2.04 4.99 5.04
N VAL A 112 -1.10 5.43 4.19
CA VAL A 112 -1.18 5.26 2.74
C VAL A 112 -0.13 4.26 2.29
N LEU A 113 -0.56 3.15 1.69
CA LEU A 113 0.30 2.16 1.04
C LEU A 113 0.36 2.45 -0.47
N VAL A 114 1.52 2.90 -0.94
CA VAL A 114 1.78 3.15 -2.36
C VAL A 114 2.40 1.91 -2.99
N ILE A 115 1.66 1.28 -3.90
CA ILE A 115 2.11 0.12 -4.68
C ILE A 115 2.76 0.58 -5.97
N VAL A 116 3.98 0.10 -6.19
CA VAL A 116 4.87 0.49 -7.27
C VAL A 116 5.15 -0.74 -8.15
N ASP A 117 5.06 -0.59 -9.48
CA ASP A 117 5.27 -1.70 -10.42
C ASP A 117 6.75 -2.10 -10.56
N GLY A 118 7.12 -3.29 -10.09
CA GLY A 118 8.45 -3.90 -10.19
C GLY A 118 8.93 -4.17 -11.61
N SER A 119 8.03 -4.38 -12.57
CA SER A 119 8.37 -4.73 -13.96
C SER A 119 9.08 -3.60 -14.71
N GLY A 120 9.02 -2.37 -14.18
CA GLY A 120 9.70 -1.19 -14.72
C GLY A 120 8.88 -0.41 -15.74
N ARG A 121 7.60 -0.75 -15.94
CA ARG A 121 6.74 -0.06 -16.91
C ARG A 121 6.24 1.29 -16.42
N ASP A 122 6.07 1.46 -15.11
CA ASP A 122 5.29 2.61 -14.62
C ASP A 122 5.79 3.26 -13.31
N MET A 123 7.06 3.70 -13.29
CA MET A 123 7.59 4.49 -12.17
C MET A 123 7.11 5.94 -12.16
N GLY A 124 6.89 6.53 -13.33
CA GLY A 124 6.46 7.93 -13.43
C GLY A 124 5.12 8.19 -12.73
N THR A 125 4.15 7.28 -12.92
CA THR A 125 2.82 7.37 -12.32
C THR A 125 2.87 7.25 -10.81
N ALA A 126 3.64 6.29 -10.25
CA ALA A 126 3.80 6.17 -8.80
C ALA A 126 4.36 7.45 -8.17
N TYR A 127 5.38 8.05 -8.79
CA TYR A 127 5.93 9.32 -8.31
C TYR A 127 4.94 10.48 -8.44
N ARG A 128 4.15 10.51 -9.50
CA ARG A 128 3.12 11.54 -9.68
C ARG A 128 2.04 11.45 -8.60
N ILE A 129 1.49 10.27 -8.34
CA ILE A 129 0.51 10.05 -7.24
C ILE A 129 1.12 10.53 -5.92
N LEU A 130 2.34 10.07 -5.64
CA LEU A 130 3.00 10.37 -4.37
C LEU A 130 3.22 11.88 -4.20
N ASN A 131 3.83 12.55 -5.19
CA ASN A 131 4.26 13.94 -5.07
C ASN A 131 3.12 14.96 -5.27
N GLU A 132 2.17 14.68 -6.16
CA GLU A 132 1.12 15.64 -6.53
C GLU A 132 -0.18 15.43 -5.76
N VAL A 133 -0.41 14.25 -5.19
CA VAL A 133 -1.68 13.89 -4.55
C VAL A 133 -1.51 13.53 -3.07
N ILE A 134 -0.58 12.63 -2.74
CA ILE A 134 -0.47 12.12 -1.36
C ILE A 134 0.31 13.08 -0.47
N LEU A 135 1.54 13.43 -0.84
CA LEU A 135 2.44 14.24 -0.03
C LEU A 135 1.94 15.66 0.30
N PRO A 136 1.20 16.36 -0.60
CA PRO A 136 0.65 17.67 -0.26
C PRO A 136 -0.39 17.62 0.87
N ASP A 137 -1.12 16.51 0.99
CA ASP A 137 -2.33 16.39 1.82
C ASP A 137 -2.21 15.31 2.92
N PHE A 138 -1.08 14.60 3.01
CA PHE A 138 -0.89 13.48 3.92
C PHE A 138 0.51 13.45 4.58
N PRO A 139 0.60 13.19 5.90
CA PRO A 139 1.88 13.19 6.60
C PRO A 139 2.86 12.14 6.03
N PRO A 140 4.09 12.52 5.62
CA PRO A 140 5.00 11.60 4.95
C PRO A 140 5.43 10.40 5.82
N ASN A 141 5.44 10.56 7.15
CA ASN A 141 5.72 9.48 8.11
C ASN A 141 4.60 8.43 8.22
N ARG A 142 3.48 8.62 7.51
CA ARG A 142 2.37 7.68 7.42
C ARG A 142 2.27 7.05 6.02
N ILE A 143 3.27 7.27 5.17
CA ILE A 143 3.35 6.73 3.83
C ILE A 143 4.29 5.53 3.82
N ILE A 144 3.77 4.41 3.34
CA ILE A 144 4.52 3.18 3.11
C ILE A 144 4.57 2.94 1.61
N THR A 145 5.72 2.51 1.11
CA THR A 145 5.87 2.15 -0.31
C THR A 145 6.25 0.69 -0.44
N ALA A 146 5.73 0.01 -1.45
CA ALA A 146 6.06 -1.38 -1.71
C ALA A 146 6.11 -1.66 -3.22
N ILE A 147 6.99 -2.56 -3.65
CA ILE A 147 7.20 -2.88 -5.06
C ILE A 147 6.60 -4.25 -5.36
N ASN A 148 5.49 -4.27 -6.10
CA ASN A 148 4.85 -5.52 -6.55
C ASN A 148 5.48 -6.03 -7.85
N GLN A 149 5.04 -7.19 -8.36
CA GLN A 149 5.51 -7.77 -9.62
C GLN A 149 7.02 -8.01 -9.65
N ALA A 150 7.61 -8.35 -8.49
CA ALA A 150 9.03 -8.70 -8.39
C ALA A 150 9.41 -9.86 -9.30
N ASP A 151 8.47 -10.78 -9.57
CA ASP A 151 8.62 -11.91 -10.48
C ASP A 151 8.66 -11.52 -11.96
N MET A 152 8.14 -10.34 -12.31
CA MET A 152 8.13 -9.82 -13.68
C MET A 152 9.20 -8.75 -13.93
N ALA A 153 9.93 -8.34 -12.89
CA ALA A 153 11.11 -7.52 -13.03
C ALA A 153 12.13 -8.21 -13.95
N MET A 154 12.94 -7.40 -14.66
CA MET A 154 13.86 -7.89 -15.70
C MET A 154 13.20 -8.78 -16.78
N LYS A 155 11.90 -8.56 -17.04
CA LYS A 155 11.06 -9.36 -17.96
C LYS A 155 10.93 -10.83 -17.53
N GLY A 156 10.89 -11.07 -16.22
CA GLY A 156 10.77 -12.40 -15.62
C GLY A 156 12.03 -13.27 -15.70
N ARG A 157 13.15 -12.69 -16.16
CA ARG A 157 14.46 -13.34 -16.05
C ARG A 157 14.91 -13.30 -14.60
N HIS A 158 15.78 -14.23 -14.23
CA HIS A 158 16.39 -14.27 -12.91
C HIS A 158 15.39 -14.54 -11.76
N TRP A 159 14.15 -14.92 -12.09
CA TRP A 159 13.23 -15.51 -11.13
C TRP A 159 13.44 -17.03 -11.08
N ASN A 160 13.74 -17.57 -9.91
CA ASN A 160 13.80 -19.00 -9.68
C ASN A 160 12.38 -19.52 -9.43
N TYR A 161 11.82 -20.26 -10.39
CA TYR A 161 10.48 -20.84 -10.30
C TYR A 161 10.40 -22.05 -9.36
N GLU A 162 11.50 -22.78 -9.14
CA GLU A 162 11.53 -23.91 -8.21
C GLU A 162 11.51 -23.44 -6.76
N GLU A 163 12.30 -22.39 -6.46
CA GLU A 163 12.41 -21.82 -5.11
C GLU A 163 11.44 -20.65 -4.85
N ASN A 164 10.68 -20.26 -5.88
CA ASN A 164 9.72 -19.15 -5.87
C ASN A 164 10.31 -17.82 -5.32
N ARG A 165 11.50 -17.46 -5.80
CA ARG A 165 12.24 -16.28 -5.33
C ARG A 165 13.16 -15.72 -6.41
N PRO A 166 13.55 -14.43 -6.33
CA PRO A 166 14.59 -13.91 -7.20
C PRO A 166 15.93 -14.62 -6.94
N ASP A 167 16.72 -14.83 -8.00
CA ASP A 167 18.13 -15.12 -7.86
C ASP A 167 18.88 -13.85 -7.38
N ARG A 168 20.20 -13.97 -7.19
CA ARG A 168 21.03 -12.87 -6.70
C ARG A 168 20.97 -11.62 -7.60
N ILE A 169 20.96 -11.79 -8.92
CA ILE A 169 20.95 -10.67 -9.88
C ILE A 169 19.63 -9.92 -9.78
N LEU A 170 18.51 -10.65 -9.74
CA LEU A 170 17.20 -10.02 -9.60
C LEU A 170 17.01 -9.37 -8.23
N ALA A 171 17.54 -9.99 -7.17
CA ALA A 171 17.48 -9.42 -5.83
C ALA A 171 18.23 -8.08 -5.74
N GLU A 172 19.46 -8.01 -6.26
CA GLU A 172 20.25 -6.76 -6.33
C GLU A 172 19.50 -5.68 -7.15
N PHE A 173 18.94 -6.04 -8.31
CA PHE A 173 18.13 -5.12 -9.13
C PHE A 173 16.91 -4.56 -8.38
N LEU A 174 16.18 -5.42 -7.65
CA LEU A 174 15.02 -5.01 -6.87
C LEU A 174 15.41 -4.11 -5.69
N GLU A 175 16.55 -4.36 -5.05
CA GLU A 175 17.09 -3.54 -3.96
C GLU A 175 17.50 -2.15 -4.45
N GLU A 176 18.18 -2.05 -5.60
CA GLU A 176 18.51 -0.76 -6.22
C GLU A 176 17.25 0.06 -6.55
N LYS A 177 16.19 -0.62 -7.00
CA LYS A 177 14.90 0.01 -7.31
C LYS A 177 14.21 0.52 -6.03
N ALA A 178 14.24 -0.25 -4.95
CA ALA A 178 13.76 0.17 -3.64
C ALA A 178 14.53 1.39 -3.10
N GLY A 179 15.87 1.34 -3.19
CA GLY A 179 16.74 2.47 -2.83
C GLY A 179 16.46 3.74 -3.64
N SER A 180 16.17 3.60 -4.93
CA SER A 180 15.82 4.73 -5.81
C SER A 180 14.51 5.42 -5.39
N ILE A 181 13.48 4.65 -5.02
CA ILE A 181 12.21 5.21 -4.51
C ILE A 181 12.48 6.00 -3.24
N LYS A 182 13.15 5.38 -2.25
CA LYS A 182 13.47 6.00 -0.96
C LYS A 182 14.25 7.31 -1.14
N LYS A 183 15.27 7.30 -1.99
CA LYS A 183 16.07 8.49 -2.32
C LYS A 183 15.19 9.60 -2.87
N ARG A 184 14.30 9.30 -3.82
CA ARG A 184 13.45 10.31 -4.45
C ARG A 184 12.39 10.89 -3.50
N VAL A 185 11.81 10.06 -2.61
CA VAL A 185 10.90 10.57 -1.57
C VAL A 185 11.64 11.52 -0.63
N MET A 186 12.85 11.14 -0.19
CA MET A 186 13.69 11.99 0.65
C MET A 186 14.04 13.32 -0.04
N GLU A 187 14.44 13.28 -1.31
CA GLU A 187 14.77 14.48 -2.09
C GLU A 187 13.56 15.40 -2.30
N SER A 188 12.36 14.83 -2.46
CA SER A 188 11.14 15.59 -2.74
C SER A 188 10.49 16.16 -1.47
N THR A 189 10.69 15.55 -0.30
CA THR A 189 9.93 15.83 0.93
C THR A 189 10.78 16.17 2.14
N GLY A 190 12.07 15.84 2.11
CA GLY A 190 12.94 15.85 3.29
C GLY A 190 12.65 14.73 4.31
N VAL A 191 11.72 13.81 4.02
CA VAL A 191 11.34 12.73 4.94
C VAL A 191 11.91 11.39 4.49
N ARG A 192 12.49 10.67 5.44
CA ARG A 192 12.91 9.28 5.26
C ARG A 192 11.70 8.37 5.42
N ILE A 193 11.45 7.55 4.41
CA ILE A 193 10.50 6.44 4.50
C ILE A 193 11.23 5.12 4.81
N ALA A 194 10.48 4.13 5.30
CA ALA A 194 10.96 2.76 5.44
C ALA A 194 11.39 2.18 4.09
N ASP A 195 12.26 1.18 4.13
CA ASP A 195 12.74 0.52 2.91
C ASP A 195 11.58 -0.21 2.22
N PRO A 196 11.33 0.07 0.92
CA PRO A 196 10.25 -0.59 0.19
C PRO A 196 10.46 -2.10 0.15
N VAL A 197 9.41 -2.86 0.49
CA VAL A 197 9.44 -4.33 0.32
C VAL A 197 9.14 -4.68 -1.13
N CYS A 198 10.01 -5.49 -1.73
CA CYS A 198 9.80 -6.11 -3.03
C CYS A 198 9.06 -7.44 -2.86
N TYR A 199 7.91 -7.58 -3.50
CA TYR A 199 7.01 -8.73 -3.37
C TYR A 199 6.36 -9.09 -4.71
N SER A 200 5.74 -10.26 -4.77
CA SER A 200 4.87 -10.64 -5.87
C SER A 200 3.56 -11.18 -5.32
N ALA A 201 2.48 -10.45 -5.55
CA ALA A 201 1.13 -10.92 -5.26
C ALA A 201 0.81 -12.21 -6.01
N GLU A 202 1.14 -12.26 -7.30
CA GLU A 202 0.90 -13.41 -8.19
C GLU A 202 1.62 -14.67 -7.71
N LYS A 203 2.84 -14.53 -7.20
CA LYS A 203 3.66 -15.64 -6.72
C LYS A 203 3.56 -15.88 -5.21
N ASN A 204 2.75 -15.10 -4.50
CA ASN A 204 2.68 -15.10 -3.05
C ASN A 204 4.05 -14.93 -2.36
N TYR A 205 4.99 -14.24 -3.02
CA TYR A 205 6.36 -14.03 -2.54
C TYR A 205 6.43 -12.76 -1.70
N ASN A 206 7.02 -12.83 -0.50
CA ASN A 206 7.20 -11.71 0.45
C ASN A 206 5.91 -11.00 0.91
N ILE A 207 4.73 -11.62 0.82
CA ILE A 207 3.49 -11.02 1.34
C ILE A 207 3.55 -10.81 2.86
N GLU A 208 4.16 -11.74 3.61
CA GLU A 208 4.37 -11.57 5.06
C GLU A 208 5.29 -10.39 5.37
N LYS A 209 6.36 -10.19 4.57
CA LYS A 209 7.23 -9.01 4.72
C LYS A 209 6.49 -7.70 4.41
N LEU A 210 5.54 -7.71 3.48
CA LEU A 210 4.68 -6.55 3.22
C LEU A 210 3.80 -6.26 4.45
N LEU A 211 3.25 -7.29 5.10
CA LEU A 211 2.50 -7.12 6.35
C LEU A 211 3.39 -6.62 7.48
N ASP A 212 4.61 -7.16 7.63
CA ASP A 212 5.58 -6.66 8.61
C ASP A 212 5.88 -5.18 8.40
N LEU A 213 6.12 -4.77 7.16
CA LEU A 213 6.34 -3.37 6.81
C LEU A 213 5.17 -2.48 7.26
N ILE A 214 3.93 -2.92 7.08
CA ILE A 214 2.74 -2.19 7.53
C ILE A 214 2.66 -2.13 9.06
N ILE A 215 2.85 -3.27 9.74
CA ILE A 215 2.73 -3.41 11.19
C ILE A 215 3.81 -2.60 11.91
N ASP A 216 5.05 -2.68 11.44
CA ASP A 216 6.20 -2.02 12.03
C ASP A 216 6.20 -0.50 11.80
N ASN A 217 5.43 -0.03 10.81
CA ASN A 217 5.25 1.39 10.51
C ASN A 217 3.83 1.89 10.86
N MET A 218 3.11 1.18 11.73
CA MET A 218 1.87 1.71 12.30
C MET A 218 2.17 3.01 13.06
N PRO A 219 1.42 4.09 12.82
CA PRO A 219 1.59 5.32 13.56
C PRO A 219 1.36 5.09 15.07
N THR A 220 1.79 6.02 15.93
CA THR A 220 1.57 5.90 17.38
C THR A 220 0.38 6.71 17.88
N GLU A 221 -0.30 7.43 16.99
CA GLU A 221 -1.46 8.27 17.29
C GLU A 221 -2.38 8.39 16.08
N ARG A 222 -3.65 8.76 16.32
CA ARG A 222 -4.61 9.11 15.27
C ARG A 222 -4.14 10.33 14.50
N ARG A 223 -4.37 10.35 13.18
CA ARG A 223 -4.08 11.53 12.36
C ARG A 223 -5.08 12.65 12.66
N ARG A 224 -4.63 13.75 13.27
CA ARG A 224 -5.45 14.95 13.47
C ARG A 224 -5.64 15.71 12.16
N ILE A 225 -6.83 16.26 11.94
CA ILE A 225 -7.11 17.18 10.85
C ILE A 225 -7.15 18.60 11.42
N THR A 226 -6.15 19.40 11.08
CA THR A 226 -6.11 20.84 11.38
C THR A 226 -6.46 21.59 10.10
N ARG A 227 -7.60 22.28 10.10
CA ARG A 227 -7.98 23.19 9.01
C ARG A 227 -7.48 24.60 9.31
#